data_AF-A0A8E0SE33-F1
#
_entry.id   AF-A0A8E0SE33-F1
#
_cell.length_a   1.000
_cell.length_b   1.000
_cell.length_c   1.000
_cell.angle_alpha   90.00
_cell.angle_beta   90.00
_cell.angle_gamma   90.00
#
_symmetry.space_group_name_H-M   'P 1'
#
loop_
_entity.id
_entity.type
_entity.pdbx_description
1 polymer ?
#
loop_
_entity_poly.entity_id
_entity_poly.type
_entity_poly.pdbx_seq_one_letter_code
_entity_poly.pdbx_strand_id
1 'polypeptide(L)'
;MKKLLAAGIIGLLTVSIASPSFAAEKQADTNVAVLFDGSGSMVQKTGGERKIDIAKKSVKSFAELLPKDTNLMLRVFGHAGNNKLSGKALSCSTTETIYGLHPYEGSLFDNSLSELKPTGWTPIAKALADTRKEFEAFDADGKNVVYLITDGEETCGGDPAAEIEKLRASNVDTIVNIIGFNFDVKGNEEMKQAAVAGGGEYISANSADEFEQAWEKEAQKFTE
;
A
#
# COMPACT_ATOMS: atom_id res chain seq x y z
N MET A 1 -23.64 -80.37 34.63
CA MET A 1 -22.84 -79.21 35.09
C MET A 1 -22.18 -78.55 33.88
N LYS A 2 -22.42 -77.24 33.67
CA LYS A 2 -21.52 -76.23 33.06
C LYS A 2 -21.11 -76.46 31.58
N LYS A 3 -21.25 -75.53 30.63
CA LYS A 3 -21.46 -74.06 30.63
C LYS A 3 -22.03 -73.63 29.27
N LEU A 4 -22.88 -72.61 29.30
CA LEU A 4 -23.31 -71.83 28.14
C LEU A 4 -22.13 -71.03 27.56
N LEU A 5 -22.03 -70.95 26.24
CA LEU A 5 -21.19 -69.99 25.52
C LEU A 5 -22.11 -68.96 24.86
N ALA A 6 -22.08 -67.74 25.38
CA ALA A 6 -22.76 -66.58 24.81
C ALA A 6 -21.88 -65.97 23.71
N ALA A 7 -22.42 -65.82 22.51
CA ALA A 7 -21.79 -65.09 21.42
C ALA A 7 -22.07 -63.58 21.59
N GLY A 8 -21.05 -62.81 21.94
CA GLY A 8 -21.11 -61.35 21.98
C GLY A 8 -20.92 -60.76 20.59
N ILE A 9 -21.95 -60.10 20.06
CA ILE A 9 -21.87 -59.29 18.84
C ILE A 9 -21.29 -57.94 19.26
N ILE A 10 -20.01 -57.69 18.94
CA ILE A 10 -19.38 -56.39 19.07
C ILE A 10 -19.79 -55.57 17.84
N GLY A 11 -20.77 -54.69 18.01
CA GLY A 11 -21.15 -53.71 17.00
C GLY A 11 -20.03 -52.66 16.86
N LEU A 12 -19.38 -52.65 15.70
CA LEU A 12 -18.35 -51.67 15.36
C LEU A 12 -19.03 -50.33 15.04
N LEU A 13 -18.98 -49.39 15.99
CA LEU A 13 -19.52 -48.04 15.82
C LEU A 13 -18.53 -47.21 14.98
N THR A 14 -18.82 -47.05 13.69
CA THR A 14 -18.03 -46.19 12.79
C THR A 14 -18.35 -44.72 13.07
N VAL A 15 -17.51 -44.06 13.87
CA VAL A 15 -17.54 -42.61 14.03
C VAL A 15 -17.04 -41.99 12.73
N SER A 16 -17.97 -41.46 11.93
CA SER A 16 -17.64 -40.68 10.73
C SER A 16 -17.10 -39.33 11.19
N ILE A 17 -15.77 -39.19 11.22
CA ILE A 17 -15.10 -37.93 11.51
C ILE A 17 -15.27 -37.06 10.27
N ALA A 18 -16.29 -36.20 10.26
CA ALA A 18 -16.41 -35.15 9.26
C ALA A 18 -15.22 -34.20 9.45
N SER A 19 -14.25 -34.25 8.55
CA SER A 19 -13.15 -33.30 8.52
C SER A 19 -13.73 -31.89 8.38
N PRO A 20 -13.31 -30.92 9.21
CA PRO A 20 -13.66 -29.53 8.96
C PRO A 20 -13.13 -29.18 7.57
N SER A 21 -14.03 -28.88 6.64
CA SER A 21 -13.64 -28.27 5.38
C SER A 21 -13.09 -26.90 5.75
N PHE A 22 -11.77 -26.76 5.72
CA PHE A 22 -11.13 -25.46 5.60
C PHE A 22 -11.64 -24.89 4.28
N ALA A 23 -12.60 -23.97 4.35
CA ALA A 23 -12.90 -23.12 3.22
C ALA A 23 -11.58 -22.43 2.86
N ALA A 24 -11.03 -22.71 1.69
CA ALA A 24 -9.93 -21.95 1.16
C ALA A 24 -10.37 -20.48 1.17
N GLU A 25 -9.69 -19.63 1.94
CA GLU A 25 -9.90 -18.18 1.83
C GLU A 25 -9.68 -17.83 0.36
N LYS A 26 -10.71 -17.28 -0.28
CA LYS A 26 -10.60 -16.80 -1.66
C LYS A 26 -9.52 -15.72 -1.64
N GLN A 27 -8.39 -16.00 -2.29
CA GLN A 27 -7.30 -15.03 -2.43
C GLN A 27 -7.89 -13.77 -3.08
N ALA A 28 -7.60 -12.62 -2.47
CA ALA A 28 -7.99 -11.33 -3.03
C ALA A 28 -7.45 -11.23 -4.45
N ASP A 29 -8.30 -10.86 -5.41
CA ASP A 29 -7.92 -10.79 -6.83
C ASP A 29 -7.13 -9.50 -7.15
N THR A 30 -7.01 -8.60 -6.16
CA THR A 30 -6.34 -7.31 -6.28
C THR A 30 -5.54 -6.95 -5.03
N ASN A 31 -4.32 -6.47 -5.24
CA ASN A 31 -3.43 -5.94 -4.20
C ASN A 31 -3.15 -4.47 -4.48
N VAL A 32 -3.37 -3.62 -3.47
CA VAL A 32 -3.14 -2.18 -3.54
C VAL A 32 -2.10 -1.79 -2.52
N ALA A 33 -1.06 -1.06 -2.95
CA ALA A 33 -0.06 -0.49 -2.07
C ALA A 33 -0.07 1.04 -2.16
N VAL A 34 -0.28 1.69 -1.02
CA VAL A 34 -0.11 3.14 -0.89
C VAL A 34 1.29 3.42 -0.34
N LEU A 35 2.09 4.16 -1.11
CA LEU A 35 3.41 4.64 -0.72
C LEU A 35 3.25 6.10 -0.28
N PHE A 36 3.30 6.31 1.03
CA PHE A 36 2.99 7.58 1.67
C PHE A 36 4.26 8.38 1.96
N ASP A 37 4.36 9.57 1.37
CA ASP A 37 5.41 10.53 1.68
C ASP A 37 5.21 11.14 3.08
N GLY A 38 6.07 10.75 4.02
CA GLY A 38 6.17 11.33 5.35
C GLY A 38 7.31 12.34 5.48
N SER A 39 7.85 12.85 4.36
CA SER A 39 9.00 13.73 4.35
C SER A 39 8.71 15.11 4.98
N GLY A 40 9.76 15.88 5.26
CA GLY A 40 9.64 17.17 5.94
C GLY A 40 8.84 18.21 5.14
N SER A 41 8.79 18.13 3.81
CA SER A 41 8.03 19.05 2.95
C SER A 41 6.52 18.95 3.17
N MET A 42 6.03 17.78 3.59
CA MET A 42 4.60 17.52 3.85
C MET A 42 4.03 18.31 5.05
N VAL A 43 4.87 19.01 5.81
CA VAL A 43 4.43 20.00 6.82
C VAL A 43 3.87 21.27 6.19
N GLN A 44 4.23 21.58 4.94
CA GLN A 44 3.75 22.74 4.22
C GLN A 44 2.24 22.66 4.04
N LYS A 45 1.63 23.82 3.79
CA LYS A 45 0.18 23.94 3.62
C LYS A 45 -0.22 24.12 2.18
N THR A 46 -1.34 23.53 1.79
CA THR A 46 -2.10 23.88 0.60
C THR A 46 -3.56 24.11 1.00
N GLY A 47 -4.23 25.12 0.44
CA GLY A 47 -5.59 25.48 0.87
C GLY A 47 -5.76 25.83 2.37
N GLY A 48 -4.67 26.14 3.08
CA GLY A 48 -4.69 26.45 4.53
C GLY A 48 -4.48 25.25 5.47
N GLU A 49 -4.50 24.03 4.95
CA GLU A 49 -4.30 22.76 5.68
C GLU A 49 -2.94 22.14 5.34
N ARG A 50 -2.34 21.37 6.26
CA ARG A 50 -1.04 20.73 6.00
C ARG A 50 -1.22 19.60 4.99
N LYS A 51 -0.29 19.45 4.04
CA LYS A 51 -0.31 18.40 3.02
C LYS A 51 -0.41 17.01 3.64
N ILE A 52 0.30 16.76 4.75
CA ILE A 52 0.23 15.46 5.45
C ILE A 52 -1.17 15.17 6.02
N ASP A 53 -1.91 16.17 6.49
CA ASP A 53 -3.24 15.97 7.07
C ASP A 53 -4.25 15.64 5.95
N ILE A 54 -4.17 16.38 4.83
CA ILE A 54 -4.95 16.11 3.61
C ILE A 54 -4.66 14.70 3.09
N ALA A 55 -3.38 14.32 3.00
CA ALA A 55 -2.97 13.01 2.52
C ALA A 55 -3.50 11.88 3.42
N LYS A 56 -3.41 12.02 4.75
CA LYS A 56 -3.99 11.04 5.69
C LYS A 56 -5.49 10.87 5.50
N LYS A 57 -6.23 11.99 5.42
CA LYS A 57 -7.69 11.97 5.21
C LYS A 57 -8.05 11.28 3.90
N SER A 58 -7.36 11.63 2.81
CA SER A 58 -7.67 11.12 1.48
C SER A 58 -7.36 9.64 1.33
N VAL A 59 -6.22 9.18 1.86
CA VAL A 59 -5.85 7.76 1.88
C VAL A 59 -6.82 6.93 2.70
N LYS A 60 -7.29 7.47 3.84
CA LYS A 60 -8.34 6.82 4.62
C LYS A 60 -9.63 6.68 3.81
N SER A 61 -10.12 7.77 3.21
CA SER A 61 -11.34 7.72 2.40
C SER A 61 -11.21 6.76 1.22
N PHE A 62 -10.05 6.74 0.56
CA PHE A 62 -9.74 5.74 -0.47
C PHE A 62 -9.82 4.31 0.06
N ALA A 63 -9.16 4.02 1.19
CA ALA A 63 -9.15 2.70 1.80
C ALA A 63 -10.55 2.22 2.19
N GLU A 64 -11.40 3.12 2.68
CA GLU A 64 -12.82 2.82 3.02
C GLU A 64 -13.69 2.48 1.80
N LEU A 65 -13.30 2.97 0.61
CA LEU A 65 -14.03 2.76 -0.65
C LEU A 65 -13.56 1.52 -1.43
N LEU A 66 -12.43 0.91 -1.05
CA LEU A 66 -11.94 -0.29 -1.72
C LEU A 66 -12.90 -1.49 -1.52
N PRO A 67 -13.04 -2.35 -2.54
CA PRO A 67 -13.78 -3.61 -2.40
C PRO A 67 -13.24 -4.49 -1.27
N LYS A 68 -14.12 -5.28 -0.63
CA LYS A 68 -13.75 -6.14 0.50
C LYS A 68 -12.75 -7.24 0.14
N ASP A 69 -12.67 -7.61 -1.13
CA ASP A 69 -11.74 -8.59 -1.70
C ASP A 69 -10.48 -7.94 -2.30
N THR A 70 -10.12 -6.75 -1.81
CA THR A 70 -8.85 -6.08 -2.10
C THR A 70 -7.94 -6.14 -0.88
N ASN A 71 -6.70 -6.59 -1.07
CA ASN A 71 -5.66 -6.40 -0.06
C ASN A 71 -5.11 -4.99 -0.15
N LEU A 72 -4.89 -4.34 0.99
CA LEU A 72 -4.30 -3.01 1.09
C LEU A 72 -2.99 -3.10 1.89
N MET A 73 -1.95 -2.40 1.42
CA MET A 73 -0.70 -2.16 2.14
C MET A 73 -0.46 -0.65 2.25
N LEU A 74 0.03 -0.19 3.39
CA LEU A 74 0.51 1.18 3.58
C LEU A 74 2.01 1.15 3.93
N ARG A 75 2.82 1.65 3.00
CA ARG A 75 4.25 1.88 3.21
C ARG A 75 4.50 3.37 3.37
N VAL A 76 5.23 3.77 4.39
CA VAL A 76 5.66 5.16 4.58
C VAL A 76 7.15 5.31 4.31
N PHE A 77 7.54 6.42 3.69
CA PHE A 77 8.94 6.81 3.52
C PHE A 77 9.17 8.23 4.02
N GLY A 78 10.43 8.59 4.25
CA GLY A 78 10.84 9.92 4.73
C GLY A 78 10.49 10.24 6.18
N HIS A 79 9.66 9.46 6.85
CA HIS A 79 9.23 9.65 8.24
C HIS A 79 10.32 9.44 9.33
N ALA A 80 11.59 9.22 8.95
CA ALA A 80 12.69 8.95 9.88
C ALA A 80 13.82 9.97 9.78
N GLY A 81 14.68 10.06 10.80
CA GLY A 81 15.79 11.00 10.84
C GLY A 81 15.34 12.43 11.15
N ASN A 82 15.82 13.41 10.37
CA ASN A 82 15.47 14.82 10.52
C ASN A 82 15.74 15.61 9.22
N ASN A 83 15.26 16.85 9.17
CA ASN A 83 15.38 17.74 8.00
C ASN A 83 16.78 18.38 7.84
N LYS A 84 17.84 17.78 8.42
CA LYS A 84 19.23 18.23 8.28
C LYS A 84 20.05 17.14 7.61
N LEU A 85 21.23 17.51 7.09
CA LEU A 85 22.16 16.56 6.48
C LEU A 85 22.57 15.43 7.43
N SER A 86 22.64 15.69 8.73
CA SER A 86 22.93 14.65 9.74
C SER A 86 21.85 13.58 9.85
N GLY A 87 20.60 13.90 9.52
CA GLY A 87 19.49 12.94 9.47
C GLY A 87 19.35 12.22 8.13
N LYS A 88 19.97 12.74 7.06
CA LYS A 88 19.76 12.28 5.68
C LYS A 88 20.04 10.80 5.51
N ALA A 89 21.15 10.29 6.04
CA ALA A 89 21.50 8.87 5.91
C ALA A 89 20.40 7.96 6.46
N LEU A 90 19.89 8.27 7.66
CA LEU A 90 18.79 7.52 8.28
C LEU A 90 17.49 7.66 7.48
N SER A 91 17.11 8.89 7.11
CA SER A 91 15.92 9.12 6.28
C SER A 91 15.97 8.32 4.98
N CYS A 92 17.10 8.34 4.28
CA CYS A 92 17.27 7.69 2.98
C CYS A 92 17.38 6.17 3.06
N SER A 93 17.75 5.62 4.21
CA SER A 93 17.79 4.17 4.44
C SER A 93 16.48 3.59 4.98
N THR A 94 15.49 4.42 5.30
CA THR A 94 14.30 3.98 6.02
C THR A 94 13.03 4.16 5.19
N THR A 95 12.35 3.04 5.00
CA THR A 95 10.95 2.96 4.56
C THR A 95 10.32 1.82 5.38
N GLU A 96 9.03 1.91 5.68
CA GLU A 96 8.38 0.96 6.59
C GLU A 96 6.97 0.64 6.13
N THR A 97 6.60 -0.63 6.16
CA THR A 97 5.21 -1.07 6.00
C THR A 97 4.53 -0.98 7.36
N ILE A 98 3.67 0.02 7.52
CA ILE A 98 2.95 0.32 8.78
C ILE A 98 1.54 -0.28 8.79
N TYR A 99 1.08 -0.77 7.65
CA TYR A 99 -0.12 -1.57 7.49
C TYR A 99 0.17 -2.64 6.44
N GLY A 100 0.15 -3.91 6.83
CA GLY A 100 0.54 -5.03 5.98
C GLY A 100 -0.52 -5.37 4.94
N LEU A 101 -0.16 -6.19 3.95
CA LEU A 101 -1.03 -6.56 2.84
C LEU A 101 -2.17 -7.49 3.31
N HIS A 102 -3.35 -6.92 3.56
CA HIS A 102 -4.57 -7.64 3.95
C HIS A 102 -5.83 -6.79 3.68
N PRO A 103 -7.05 -7.36 3.78
CA PRO A 103 -8.27 -6.57 3.62
C PRO A 103 -8.36 -5.42 4.63
N TYR A 104 -8.97 -4.31 4.19
CA TYR A 104 -9.10 -3.09 5.00
C TYR A 104 -9.75 -3.35 6.37
N GLU A 105 -9.15 -2.79 7.41
CA GLU A 105 -9.60 -2.84 8.80
C GLU A 105 -9.43 -1.43 9.38
N GLY A 106 -10.54 -0.76 9.63
CA GLY A 106 -10.53 0.69 9.84
C GLY A 106 -9.80 1.13 11.10
N SER A 107 -9.89 0.38 12.19
CA SER A 107 -9.24 0.79 13.46
C SER A 107 -7.72 0.65 13.37
N LEU A 108 -7.24 -0.45 12.79
CA LEU A 108 -5.82 -0.70 12.55
C LEU A 108 -5.25 0.32 11.57
N PHE A 109 -5.97 0.62 10.50
CA PHE A 109 -5.53 1.58 9.49
C PHE A 109 -5.44 3.00 10.06
N ASP A 110 -6.47 3.45 10.79
CA ASP A 110 -6.49 4.75 11.47
C ASP A 110 -5.32 4.91 12.44
N ASN A 111 -5.04 3.87 13.24
CA ASN A 111 -3.92 3.88 14.18
C ASN A 111 -2.60 4.05 13.44
N SER A 112 -2.38 3.32 12.35
CA SER A 112 -1.15 3.41 11.55
C SER A 112 -0.89 4.83 11.01
N LEU A 113 -1.94 5.53 10.56
CA LEU A 113 -1.82 6.91 10.06
C LEU A 113 -1.59 7.92 11.19
N SER A 114 -2.17 7.70 12.37
CA SER A 114 -2.14 8.67 13.48
C SER A 114 -0.73 8.99 13.97
N GLU A 115 0.18 8.01 13.90
CA GLU A 115 1.55 8.13 14.41
C GLU A 115 2.49 8.90 13.46
N LEU A 116 2.10 9.05 12.20
CA LEU A 116 2.94 9.68 11.17
C LEU A 116 3.14 11.17 11.42
N LYS A 117 4.40 11.61 11.34
CA LYS A 117 4.80 13.02 11.44
C LYS A 117 5.74 13.37 10.29
N PRO A 118 5.57 14.55 9.67
CA PRO A 118 6.43 14.95 8.56
C PRO A 118 7.83 15.28 9.07
N THR A 119 8.85 14.58 8.58
CA THR A 119 10.27 14.78 8.92
C THR A 119 11.16 14.23 7.81
N GLY A 120 12.48 14.31 7.92
CA GLY A 120 13.40 13.60 7.04
C GLY A 120 13.39 14.04 5.57
N TRP A 121 13.90 13.12 4.75
CA TRP A 121 14.19 13.27 3.31
C TRP A 121 13.40 12.24 2.52
N THR A 122 13.37 12.34 1.20
CA THR A 122 12.39 11.68 0.32
C THR A 122 13.04 10.55 -0.51
N PRO A 123 13.08 9.29 -0.02
CA PRO A 123 13.62 8.14 -0.74
C PRO A 123 12.55 7.35 -1.51
N ILE A 124 11.97 7.97 -2.55
CA ILE A 124 10.91 7.40 -3.39
C ILE A 124 11.38 6.11 -4.06
N ALA A 125 12.56 6.12 -4.68
CA ALA A 125 13.10 4.95 -5.38
C ALA A 125 13.24 3.74 -4.42
N LYS A 126 13.68 4.00 -3.18
CA LYS A 126 13.76 2.94 -2.17
C LYS A 126 12.37 2.41 -1.80
N ALA A 127 11.39 3.28 -1.62
CA ALA A 127 10.02 2.86 -1.29
C ALA A 127 9.44 1.94 -2.37
N LEU A 128 9.60 2.31 -3.64
CA LEU A 128 9.21 1.50 -4.79
C LEU A 128 9.95 0.15 -4.82
N ALA A 129 11.27 0.17 -4.63
CA ALA A 129 12.08 -1.04 -4.64
C ALA A 129 11.71 -2.01 -3.50
N ASP A 130 11.41 -1.51 -2.32
CA ASP A 130 11.00 -2.32 -1.18
C ASP A 130 9.57 -2.85 -1.33
N THR A 131 8.64 -2.05 -1.89
CA THR A 131 7.29 -2.52 -2.24
C THR A 131 7.33 -3.67 -3.23
N ARG A 132 8.16 -3.58 -4.29
CA ARG A 132 8.34 -4.70 -5.23
C ARG A 132 8.75 -5.97 -4.50
N LYS A 133 9.77 -5.90 -3.64
CA LYS A 133 10.26 -7.07 -2.89
C LYS A 133 9.19 -7.67 -1.99
N GLU A 134 8.35 -6.83 -1.39
CA GLU A 134 7.27 -7.27 -0.52
C GLU A 134 6.14 -7.94 -1.32
N PHE A 135 5.77 -7.40 -2.49
CA PHE A 135 4.84 -8.04 -3.42
C PHE A 135 5.38 -9.39 -3.93
N GLU A 136 6.66 -9.45 -4.32
CA GLU A 136 7.33 -10.69 -4.74
C GLU A 136 7.34 -11.72 -3.60
N ALA A 137 7.61 -11.31 -2.36
CA ALA A 137 7.65 -12.20 -1.21
C ALA A 137 6.27 -12.68 -0.74
N PHE A 138 5.23 -11.89 -1.00
CA PHE A 138 3.84 -12.26 -0.71
C PHE A 138 3.25 -13.22 -1.76
N ASP A 139 3.97 -13.47 -2.87
CA ASP A 139 3.41 -14.11 -4.06
C ASP A 139 2.10 -13.41 -4.48
N ALA A 140 2.18 -12.09 -4.63
CA ALA A 140 1.06 -11.22 -5.00
C ALA A 140 0.59 -11.49 -6.43
N ASP A 141 -0.13 -12.59 -6.61
CA ASP A 141 -0.86 -12.94 -7.83
C ASP A 141 -2.06 -12.00 -8.01
N GLY A 142 -2.51 -11.84 -9.27
CA GLY A 142 -3.65 -11.00 -9.62
C GLY A 142 -3.25 -9.57 -10.00
N LYS A 143 -4.17 -8.62 -9.80
CA LYS A 143 -3.97 -7.22 -10.20
C LYS A 143 -3.21 -6.46 -9.10
N ASN A 144 -2.01 -6.00 -9.39
CA ASN A 144 -1.20 -5.20 -8.46
C ASN A 144 -1.23 -3.72 -8.84
N VAL A 145 -1.55 -2.84 -7.88
CA VAL A 145 -1.61 -1.39 -8.08
C VAL A 145 -0.85 -0.68 -6.96
N VAL A 146 0.04 0.23 -7.35
CA VAL A 146 0.75 1.13 -6.44
C VAL A 146 0.21 2.54 -6.63
N TYR A 147 -0.10 3.20 -5.52
CA TYR A 147 -0.33 4.65 -5.48
C TYR A 147 0.80 5.32 -4.69
N LEU A 148 1.61 6.13 -5.37
CA LEU A 148 2.61 6.97 -4.75
C LEU A 148 2.00 8.34 -4.42
N ILE A 149 2.04 8.71 -3.15
CA ILE A 149 1.74 10.08 -2.69
C ILE A 149 3.05 10.78 -2.47
N THR A 150 3.22 11.95 -3.06
CA THR A 150 4.37 12.80 -2.77
C THR A 150 4.07 14.26 -3.08
N ASP A 151 4.78 15.19 -2.44
CA ASP A 151 4.72 16.62 -2.72
C ASP A 151 6.02 17.18 -3.32
N GLY A 152 6.95 16.32 -3.70
CA GLY A 152 8.27 16.73 -4.15
C GLY A 152 9.04 15.66 -4.93
N GLU A 153 10.31 15.98 -5.17
CA GLU A 153 11.24 15.15 -5.91
C GLU A 153 12.00 14.18 -4.98
N GLU A 154 12.64 13.18 -5.59
CA GLU A 154 13.58 12.30 -4.92
C GLU A 154 14.78 13.11 -4.37
N THR A 155 15.03 13.02 -3.06
CA THR A 155 16.12 13.79 -2.42
C THR A 155 17.22 12.90 -1.83
N CYS A 156 17.12 11.59 -2.00
CA CYS A 156 18.07 10.60 -1.51
C CYS A 156 18.98 10.01 -2.59
N GLY A 157 18.86 10.50 -3.84
CA GLY A 157 19.75 10.15 -4.94
C GLY A 157 19.41 8.84 -5.63
N GLY A 158 18.21 8.31 -5.40
CA GLY A 158 17.66 7.21 -6.18
C GLY A 158 17.13 7.65 -7.55
N ASP A 159 16.62 6.68 -8.30
CA ASP A 159 15.96 6.91 -9.59
C ASP A 159 14.54 6.30 -9.52
N PRO A 160 13.50 7.09 -9.22
CA PRO A 160 12.13 6.60 -9.13
C PRO A 160 11.62 6.05 -10.45
N ALA A 161 12.00 6.64 -11.59
CA ALA A 161 11.55 6.20 -12.89
C ALA A 161 12.06 4.78 -13.20
N ALA A 162 13.35 4.53 -12.95
CA ALA A 162 13.93 3.20 -13.10
C ALA A 162 13.31 2.16 -12.15
N GLU A 163 12.91 2.53 -10.93
CA GLU A 163 12.23 1.59 -10.03
C GLU A 163 10.77 1.34 -10.41
N ILE A 164 10.07 2.30 -11.02
CA ILE A 164 8.74 2.08 -11.61
C ILE A 164 8.81 1.11 -12.78
N GLU A 165 9.78 1.29 -13.69
CA GLU A 165 10.00 0.36 -14.80
C GLU A 165 10.29 -1.07 -14.30
N LYS A 166 11.09 -1.20 -13.25
CA LYS A 166 11.39 -2.49 -12.62
C LYS A 166 10.17 -3.12 -11.95
N LEU A 167 9.32 -2.34 -11.29
CA LEU A 167 8.04 -2.81 -10.74
C LEU A 167 7.15 -3.36 -11.86
N ARG A 168 7.04 -2.63 -12.97
CA ARG A 168 6.25 -3.03 -14.15
C ARG A 168 6.80 -4.30 -14.82
N ALA A 169 8.12 -4.44 -14.90
CA ALA A 169 8.77 -5.58 -15.55
C ALA A 169 8.92 -6.83 -14.65
N SER A 170 8.55 -6.73 -13.36
CA SER A 170 8.63 -7.85 -12.41
C SER A 170 7.54 -8.89 -12.65
N ASN A 171 7.65 -10.05 -11.99
CA ASN A 171 6.63 -11.09 -12.05
C ASN A 171 5.30 -10.69 -11.37
N VAL A 172 5.30 -9.60 -10.58
CA VAL A 172 4.12 -9.05 -9.91
C VAL A 172 3.52 -7.86 -10.67
N ASP A 173 3.59 -7.87 -12.01
CA ASP A 173 3.17 -6.81 -12.97
C ASP A 173 2.27 -5.72 -12.33
N THR A 174 2.88 -4.58 -12.02
CA THR A 174 2.27 -3.55 -11.18
C THR A 174 1.93 -2.31 -12.00
N ILE A 175 0.72 -1.76 -11.83
CA ILE A 175 0.35 -0.43 -12.30
C ILE A 175 0.80 0.59 -11.26
N VAL A 176 1.51 1.64 -11.67
CA VAL A 176 1.96 2.69 -10.74
C VAL A 176 1.28 4.03 -11.05
N ASN A 177 0.40 4.46 -10.15
CA ASN A 177 -0.20 5.78 -10.16
C ASN A 177 0.54 6.72 -9.21
N ILE A 178 0.64 7.99 -9.57
CA ILE A 178 1.25 9.03 -8.75
C ILE A 178 0.22 10.13 -8.52
N ILE A 179 -0.05 10.44 -7.26
CA ILE A 179 -0.96 11.53 -6.86
C ILE A 179 -0.17 12.49 -6.00
N GLY A 180 -0.14 13.78 -6.34
CA GLY A 180 0.59 14.71 -5.51
C GLY A 180 0.23 16.18 -5.62
N PHE A 181 0.89 16.95 -4.76
CA PHE A 181 0.50 18.33 -4.45
C PHE A 181 1.22 19.36 -5.33
N ASN A 182 0.44 20.25 -5.95
CA ASN A 182 0.91 21.50 -6.58
C ASN A 182 2.07 21.31 -7.58
N PHE A 183 1.98 20.33 -8.47
CA PHE A 183 3.08 19.94 -9.35
C PHE A 183 3.20 20.73 -10.67
N ASP A 184 2.42 21.79 -10.84
CA ASP A 184 2.31 22.59 -12.07
C ASP A 184 3.56 23.45 -12.42
N VAL A 185 4.68 23.25 -11.71
CA VAL A 185 5.93 23.99 -11.89
C VAL A 185 7.05 23.06 -12.35
N LYS A 186 7.21 22.86 -13.66
CA LYS A 186 8.41 22.38 -14.41
C LYS A 186 9.29 21.22 -13.86
N GLY A 187 8.98 20.59 -12.72
CA GLY A 187 9.83 19.66 -11.99
C GLY A 187 9.38 18.20 -12.03
N ASN A 188 8.25 17.90 -12.68
CA ASN A 188 7.66 16.56 -12.60
C ASN A 188 7.35 15.90 -13.94
N GLU A 189 7.86 16.44 -15.04
CA GLU A 189 7.66 15.79 -16.35
C GLU A 189 8.27 14.38 -16.36
N GLU A 190 9.42 14.18 -15.69
CA GLU A 190 10.03 12.86 -15.51
C GLU A 190 9.13 11.90 -14.73
N MET A 191 8.51 12.37 -13.63
CA MET A 191 7.62 11.52 -12.86
C MET A 191 6.31 11.21 -13.58
N LYS A 192 5.80 12.16 -14.36
CA LYS A 192 4.67 11.94 -15.25
C LYS A 192 4.98 10.88 -16.29
N GLN A 193 6.12 10.98 -16.96
CA GLN A 193 6.56 9.99 -17.94
C GLN A 193 6.76 8.61 -17.29
N ALA A 194 7.33 8.58 -16.09
CA ALA A 194 7.51 7.35 -15.34
C ALA A 194 6.17 6.69 -14.95
N ALA A 195 5.19 7.45 -14.48
CA ALA A 195 3.85 6.92 -14.19
C ALA A 195 3.20 6.30 -15.43
N VAL A 196 3.28 6.99 -16.58
CA VAL A 196 2.77 6.49 -17.87
C VAL A 196 3.52 5.23 -18.30
N ALA A 197 4.85 5.20 -18.18
CA ALA A 197 5.67 4.02 -18.47
C ALA A 197 5.34 2.84 -17.52
N GLY A 198 4.99 3.14 -16.27
CA GLY A 198 4.46 2.21 -15.28
C GLY A 198 3.01 1.78 -15.51
N GLY A 199 2.40 2.18 -16.63
CA GLY A 199 1.02 1.82 -17.00
C GLY A 199 -0.07 2.51 -16.18
N GLY A 200 0.28 3.53 -15.39
CA GLY A 200 -0.65 4.27 -14.55
C GLY A 200 -0.78 5.74 -14.94
N GLU A 201 -1.32 6.52 -14.01
CA GLU A 201 -1.64 7.93 -14.19
C GLU A 201 -0.82 8.82 -13.26
N TYR A 202 -0.58 10.05 -13.72
CA TYR A 202 -0.04 11.12 -12.90
C TYR A 202 -1.12 12.16 -12.67
N ILE A 203 -1.52 12.34 -11.41
CA ILE A 203 -2.62 13.21 -11.00
C ILE A 203 -2.05 14.32 -10.11
N SER A 204 -2.10 15.55 -10.59
CA SER A 204 -1.74 16.73 -9.82
C SER A 204 -3.00 17.34 -9.22
N ALA A 205 -2.98 17.60 -7.91
CA ALA A 205 -4.02 18.34 -7.22
C ALA A 205 -3.45 19.64 -6.64
N ASN A 206 -4.15 20.74 -6.89
CA ASN A 206 -3.74 22.09 -6.50
C ASN A 206 -4.46 22.59 -5.23
N SER A 207 -5.39 21.80 -4.70
CA SER A 207 -6.14 22.08 -3.47
C SER A 207 -6.43 20.79 -2.69
N ALA A 208 -6.85 20.95 -1.43
CA ALA A 208 -7.29 19.81 -0.62
C ALA A 208 -8.47 19.07 -1.27
N ASP A 209 -9.46 19.83 -1.75
CA ASP A 209 -10.65 19.28 -2.41
C ASP A 209 -10.30 18.51 -3.69
N GLU A 210 -9.41 19.05 -4.53
CA GLU A 210 -8.94 18.36 -5.73
C GLU A 210 -8.17 17.07 -5.39
N PHE A 211 -7.40 17.10 -4.29
CA PHE A 211 -6.63 15.94 -3.85
C PHE A 211 -7.58 14.84 -3.35
N GLU A 212 -8.58 15.19 -2.54
CA GLU A 212 -9.60 14.25 -2.08
C GLU A 212 -10.40 13.65 -3.24
N GLN A 213 -10.85 14.49 -4.18
CA GLN A 213 -11.59 14.03 -5.37
C GLN A 213 -10.77 13.09 -6.25
N ALA A 214 -9.46 13.33 -6.39
CA ALA A 214 -8.58 12.43 -7.11
C ALA A 214 -8.59 11.03 -6.49
N TRP A 215 -8.47 10.93 -5.16
CA TRP A 215 -8.49 9.66 -4.44
C TRP A 215 -9.85 8.94 -4.53
N GLU A 216 -10.96 9.67 -4.41
CA GLU A 216 -12.29 9.09 -4.59
C GLU A 216 -12.48 8.52 -6.00
N LYS A 217 -12.02 9.25 -7.03
CA LYS A 217 -12.08 8.79 -8.42
C LYS A 217 -11.23 7.53 -8.64
N GLU A 218 -10.04 7.46 -8.05
CA GLU A 218 -9.19 6.27 -8.16
C GLU A 218 -9.78 5.07 -7.42
N ALA A 219 -10.47 5.27 -6.29
CA ALA A 219 -11.18 4.20 -5.60
C ALA A 219 -12.30 3.60 -6.46
N GLN A 220 -13.04 4.44 -7.20
CA GLN A 220 -14.15 3.99 -8.06
C GLN A 220 -13.70 3.01 -9.14
N LYS A 221 -12.45 3.11 -9.64
CA LYS A 221 -11.87 2.20 -10.64
C LYS A 221 -11.75 0.74 -10.15
N PHE A 222 -11.92 0.48 -8.86
CA PHE A 222 -11.94 -0.88 -8.30
C PHE A 222 -13.36 -1.44 -8.14
N THR A 223 -14.38 -0.61 -8.32
CA THR A 223 -15.79 -0.99 -8.14
C THR A 223 -16.55 -1.20 -9.45
N GLU A 224 -15.93 -0.84 -10.59
CA GLU A 224 -16.43 -1.04 -11.96
C GLU A 224 -16.03 -2.40 -12.53
#